data_AF-A0A9X9SPE9-F1
#
_entry.id   AF-A0A9X9SPE9-F1
#
_cell.length_a   1.000
_cell.length_b   1.000
_cell.length_c   1.000
_cell.angle_alpha   90.00
_cell.angle_beta   90.00
_cell.angle_gamma   90.00
#
_symmetry.space_group_name_H-M   'P 1'
#
loop_
_entity.id
_entity.type
_entity.pdbx_description
1 polymer ?
#
loop_
_entity_poly.entity_id
_entity_poly.type
_entity_poly.pdbx_seq_one_letter_code
_entity_poly.pdbx_strand_id
1 'polypeptide(L)'
;MKWFVKRFGCLTLLLAPILMVLFLFIGAGSTSNSGSATTLDGVQYVDHWSNGDAYTHNILMHRYGITAEQLDGFLDSTGIAYDKTRINGKKLLEWSNKSGLDVRAIVAIAQMESSFGTAGVATKPGANMFGYGAFDSNPDNASNYNDETAVVALTRVSIINNRNETFKIQDEKAQKNAKGTLNVAKDGGVYFTDTSGSGKRRAEVMEKLDKWIDEHGGTPEPPKTSGSRTGGGVTSGDIPAGYSLTKAIDSSSYITSSYPWGQCTWFVWNRGRELGITFDPYMGNGGDWKYKPGYQTTRTPTEHSAICFSPGEGGSHPYYGHIAFVEQVKPDGSILISESNAQGLGVISYRVFDAQTAKQFTYVIGK
;
A
#
# COMPACT_ATOMS: atom_id res chain seq x y z
N MET A 1 -40.47 -1.08 -73.71
CA MET A 1 -39.57 -2.24 -73.85
C MET A 1 -39.88 -3.23 -72.72
N LYS A 2 -40.03 -4.50 -73.11
CA LYS A 2 -40.51 -5.70 -72.38
C LYS A 2 -40.10 -5.77 -70.89
N TRP A 3 -41.05 -5.94 -69.95
CA TRP A 3 -41.54 -7.23 -69.39
C TRP A 3 -40.45 -8.12 -68.79
N PHE A 4 -40.42 -8.31 -67.46
CA PHE A 4 -40.87 -9.56 -66.82
C PHE A 4 -40.92 -9.44 -65.28
N VAL A 5 -42.15 -9.55 -64.76
CA VAL A 5 -42.49 -10.00 -63.40
C VAL A 5 -42.82 -11.50 -63.51
N LYS A 6 -42.64 -12.26 -62.41
CA LYS A 6 -43.20 -13.58 -62.01
C LYS A 6 -42.10 -14.60 -61.68
N ARG A 7 -42.18 -15.48 -60.66
CA ARG A 7 -43.20 -15.84 -59.66
C ARG A 7 -42.57 -16.83 -58.65
N PHE A 8 -43.05 -16.78 -57.39
CA PHE A 8 -43.42 -17.88 -56.47
C PHE A 8 -42.44 -19.00 -56.09
N GLY A 9 -42.38 -19.24 -54.77
CA GLY A 9 -41.98 -20.48 -54.11
C GLY A 9 -41.80 -20.23 -52.60
N CYS A 10 -42.88 -20.14 -51.83
CA CYS A 10 -43.39 -21.20 -50.95
C CYS A 10 -42.60 -21.37 -49.63
N LEU A 11 -43.20 -20.81 -48.57
CA LEU A 11 -43.34 -21.34 -47.22
C LEU A 11 -42.48 -22.58 -46.84
N THR A 12 -41.55 -22.41 -45.89
CA THR A 12 -41.39 -23.33 -44.77
C THR A 12 -40.88 -22.56 -43.55
N LEU A 13 -41.79 -22.32 -42.60
CA LEU A 13 -41.42 -22.24 -41.19
C LEU A 13 -40.75 -23.57 -40.83
N LEU A 14 -39.44 -23.56 -40.61
CA LEU A 14 -38.76 -24.62 -39.90
C LEU A 14 -38.25 -24.03 -38.59
N LEU A 15 -39.05 -24.28 -37.55
CA LEU A 15 -38.62 -24.38 -36.18
C LEU A 15 -37.38 -25.27 -36.13
N ALA A 16 -36.19 -24.65 -35.99
CA ALA A 16 -34.99 -25.37 -35.63
C ALA A 16 -34.82 -25.33 -34.10
N PRO A 17 -34.35 -26.42 -33.48
CA PRO A 17 -34.62 -26.72 -32.09
C PRO A 17 -33.81 -25.83 -31.16
N ILE A 18 -34.49 -25.38 -30.10
CA ILE A 18 -33.89 -24.96 -28.84
C ILE A 18 -33.07 -26.15 -28.35
N LEU A 19 -31.76 -26.16 -28.64
CA LEU A 19 -30.81 -26.98 -27.91
C LEU A 19 -30.36 -26.16 -26.70
N MET A 20 -31.22 -26.19 -25.67
CA MET A 20 -30.89 -25.76 -24.33
C MET A 20 -29.83 -26.72 -23.80
N VAL A 21 -28.55 -26.39 -24.03
CA VAL A 21 -27.45 -27.06 -23.33
C VAL A 21 -27.55 -26.60 -21.88
N LEU A 22 -28.25 -27.42 -21.10
CA LEU A 22 -28.32 -27.37 -19.66
C LEU A 22 -26.92 -27.66 -19.13
N PHE A 23 -26.06 -26.64 -19.04
CA PHE A 23 -24.91 -26.72 -18.15
C PHE A 23 -25.46 -26.68 -16.72
N LEU A 24 -25.59 -27.87 -16.15
CA LEU A 24 -25.59 -28.10 -14.71
C LEU A 24 -24.32 -27.47 -14.13
N PHE A 25 -24.38 -26.18 -13.80
CA PHE A 25 -23.45 -25.55 -12.87
C PHE A 25 -23.79 -26.03 -11.47
N ILE A 26 -23.35 -27.24 -11.16
CA ILE A 26 -23.15 -27.68 -9.78
C ILE A 26 -21.76 -27.21 -9.37
N GLY A 27 -21.71 -26.30 -8.42
CA GLY A 27 -20.62 -26.17 -7.46
C GLY A 27 -19.34 -25.51 -7.96
N ALA A 28 -19.25 -24.20 -7.76
CA ALA A 28 -18.28 -23.64 -6.83
C ALA A 28 -18.76 -22.24 -6.51
N GLY A 29 -19.32 -22.05 -5.32
CA GLY A 29 -19.39 -20.71 -4.76
C GLY A 29 -17.96 -20.19 -4.76
N SER A 30 -17.71 -19.11 -5.48
CA SER A 30 -16.53 -18.29 -5.26
C SER A 30 -16.67 -17.73 -3.85
N THR A 31 -16.20 -18.52 -2.89
CA THR A 31 -15.87 -18.03 -1.55
C THR A 31 -14.87 -16.91 -1.79
N SER A 32 -15.35 -15.67 -1.66
CA SER A 32 -14.53 -14.48 -1.55
C SER A 32 -13.62 -14.69 -0.34
N ASN A 33 -12.44 -15.26 -0.58
CA ASN A 33 -11.42 -15.42 0.44
C ASN A 33 -10.81 -14.03 0.63
N SER A 34 -11.45 -13.21 1.46
CA SER A 34 -10.82 -12.03 2.04
C SER A 34 -9.64 -12.54 2.88
N GLY A 35 -8.49 -12.74 2.24
CA GLY A 35 -7.30 -13.28 2.88
C GLY A 35 -6.86 -12.38 4.02
N SER A 36 -6.63 -12.96 5.20
CA SER A 36 -6.07 -12.24 6.34
C SER A 36 -4.74 -11.61 5.94
N ALA A 37 -4.68 -10.28 5.97
CA ALA A 37 -3.46 -9.56 5.65
C ALA A 37 -2.36 -9.87 6.68
N THR A 38 -1.14 -10.09 6.21
CA THR A 38 0.05 -10.35 7.05
C THR A 38 1.02 -9.20 6.92
N THR A 39 1.38 -8.54 8.00
CA THR A 39 2.38 -7.46 7.95
C THR A 39 3.79 -8.00 8.13
N LEU A 40 4.69 -7.63 7.22
CA LEU A 40 6.10 -8.01 7.25
C LEU A 40 6.95 -6.78 6.88
N ASP A 41 7.84 -6.35 7.78
CA ASP A 41 8.69 -5.16 7.62
C ASP A 41 7.91 -3.86 7.29
N GLY A 42 6.70 -3.70 7.86
CA GLY A 42 5.83 -2.53 7.62
C GLY A 42 5.04 -2.60 6.31
N VAL A 43 5.24 -3.64 5.50
CA VAL A 43 4.48 -3.91 4.28
C VAL A 43 3.35 -4.89 4.60
N GLN A 44 2.12 -4.53 4.24
CA GLN A 44 0.97 -5.41 4.40
C GLN A 44 0.88 -6.33 3.18
N TYR A 45 0.87 -7.63 3.44
CA TYR A 45 0.74 -8.65 2.42
C TYR A 45 -0.65 -9.27 2.42
N VAL A 46 -1.20 -9.50 1.25
CA VAL A 46 -2.45 -10.23 1.03
C VAL A 46 -2.18 -11.36 0.04
N ASP A 47 -3.02 -12.38 0.10
CA ASP A 47 -2.90 -13.54 -0.80
C ASP A 47 -3.14 -13.12 -2.25
N HIS A 48 -4.32 -12.52 -2.52
CA HIS A 48 -4.67 -11.95 -3.81
C HIS A 48 -5.09 -10.48 -3.65
N TRP A 49 -6.20 -10.25 -2.95
CA TRP A 49 -6.82 -8.94 -2.80
C TRP A 49 -7.12 -8.65 -1.33
N SER A 50 -6.97 -7.38 -0.93
CA SER A 50 -7.27 -6.93 0.43
C SER A 50 -8.75 -6.76 0.72
N ASN A 51 -9.56 -6.63 -0.33
CA ASN A 51 -11.00 -6.57 -0.22
C ASN A 51 -11.61 -6.97 -1.57
N GLY A 52 -12.38 -8.05 -1.61
CA GLY A 52 -13.15 -8.46 -2.79
C GLY A 52 -12.29 -8.84 -4.00
N ASP A 53 -12.04 -7.86 -4.86
CA ASP A 53 -11.40 -7.98 -6.17
C ASP A 53 -10.30 -6.92 -6.37
N ALA A 54 -9.66 -6.90 -7.55
CA ALA A 54 -8.61 -5.93 -7.86
C ALA A 54 -9.12 -4.47 -7.91
N TYR A 55 -10.41 -4.25 -8.16
CA TYR A 55 -10.99 -2.91 -8.24
C TYR A 55 -11.17 -2.29 -6.85
N THR A 56 -11.49 -3.11 -5.85
CA THR A 56 -11.59 -2.71 -4.44
C THR A 56 -10.32 -2.93 -3.62
N HIS A 57 -9.28 -3.53 -4.20
CA HIS A 57 -8.00 -3.74 -3.54
C HIS A 57 -7.29 -2.42 -3.18
N ASN A 58 -6.82 -2.36 -1.94
CA ASN A 58 -5.88 -1.33 -1.49
C ASN A 58 -4.50 -1.57 -2.12
N ILE A 59 -4.11 -0.71 -3.05
CA ILE A 59 -2.88 -0.83 -3.85
C ILE A 59 -1.59 -0.53 -3.08
N LEU A 60 -1.68 -0.24 -1.78
CA LEU A 60 -0.55 -0.19 -0.84
C LEU A 60 -0.35 -1.53 -0.10
N MET A 61 -1.21 -2.52 -0.34
CA MET A 61 -1.02 -3.89 0.13
C MET A 61 -0.47 -4.75 -1.01
N HIS A 62 0.41 -5.67 -0.70
CA HIS A 62 1.23 -6.39 -1.68
C HIS A 62 0.89 -7.86 -1.71
N ARG A 63 1.10 -8.52 -2.84
CA ARG A 63 1.17 -9.98 -2.89
C ARG A 63 2.60 -10.44 -2.65
N TYR A 64 2.80 -11.36 -1.69
CA TYR A 64 4.14 -11.76 -1.27
C TYR A 64 4.83 -12.60 -2.34
N GLY A 65 6.16 -12.47 -2.46
CA GLY A 65 6.97 -13.43 -3.22
C GLY A 65 6.83 -13.40 -4.74
N ILE A 66 6.24 -12.35 -5.33
CA ILE A 66 6.25 -12.15 -6.80
C ILE A 66 7.69 -12.04 -7.29
N THR A 67 8.05 -12.79 -8.33
CA THR A 67 9.41 -12.80 -8.89
C THR A 67 9.56 -11.91 -10.11
N ALA A 68 10.80 -11.56 -10.45
CA ALA A 68 11.10 -10.76 -11.64
C ALA A 68 10.72 -11.53 -12.92
N GLU A 69 10.94 -12.84 -12.95
CA GLU A 69 10.65 -13.71 -14.10
C GLU A 69 9.14 -13.80 -14.36
N GLN A 70 8.32 -13.83 -13.31
CA GLN A 70 6.86 -13.79 -13.45
C GLN A 70 6.40 -12.48 -14.10
N LEU A 71 6.99 -11.36 -13.68
CA LEU A 71 6.71 -10.04 -14.23
C LEU A 71 7.20 -9.89 -15.68
N ASP A 72 8.43 -10.33 -15.97
CA ASP A 72 8.97 -10.31 -17.33
C ASP A 72 8.14 -11.16 -18.28
N GLY A 73 7.75 -12.37 -17.84
CA GLY A 73 6.87 -13.25 -18.59
C GLY A 73 5.51 -12.59 -18.86
N PHE A 74 4.93 -11.92 -17.86
CA PHE A 74 3.66 -11.21 -18.06
C PHE A 74 3.81 -10.07 -19.07
N LEU A 75 4.84 -9.23 -18.94
CA LEU A 75 5.11 -8.13 -19.88
C LEU A 75 5.21 -8.65 -21.32
N ASP A 76 5.98 -9.73 -21.53
CA ASP A 76 6.11 -10.38 -22.84
C ASP A 76 4.75 -10.96 -23.33
N SER A 77 3.94 -11.52 -22.44
CA SER A 77 2.62 -12.08 -22.78
C SER A 77 1.61 -11.05 -23.27
N THR A 78 1.81 -9.76 -22.94
CA THR A 78 0.88 -8.70 -23.36
C THR A 78 0.92 -8.43 -24.87
N GLY A 79 2.00 -8.82 -25.56
CA GLY A 79 2.24 -8.49 -26.96
C GLY A 79 2.50 -7.00 -27.24
N ILE A 80 2.60 -6.17 -26.20
CA ILE A 80 2.97 -4.76 -26.31
C ILE A 80 4.48 -4.68 -26.51
N ALA A 81 4.94 -3.95 -27.53
CA ALA A 81 6.37 -3.68 -27.68
C ALA A 81 6.83 -2.69 -26.59
N TYR A 82 7.93 -2.97 -25.89
CA TYR A 82 8.49 -2.10 -24.86
C TYR A 82 10.01 -2.19 -24.78
N ASP A 83 10.65 -1.20 -24.17
CA ASP A 83 12.09 -1.19 -23.91
C ASP A 83 12.40 -1.98 -22.63
N LYS A 84 12.94 -3.20 -22.80
CA LYS A 84 13.33 -4.10 -21.69
C LYS A 84 14.42 -3.52 -20.79
N THR A 85 15.18 -2.53 -21.25
CA THR A 85 16.16 -1.83 -20.42
C THR A 85 15.50 -0.76 -19.55
N ARG A 86 14.33 -0.25 -19.95
CA ARG A 86 13.57 0.78 -19.24
C ARG A 86 12.62 0.20 -18.20
N ILE A 87 11.88 -0.85 -18.55
CA ILE A 87 10.95 -1.59 -17.68
C ILE A 87 11.18 -3.09 -17.83
N ASN A 88 11.32 -3.77 -16.69
CA ASN A 88 11.48 -5.22 -16.56
C ASN A 88 11.13 -5.62 -15.12
N GLY A 89 11.02 -6.92 -14.85
CA GLY A 89 10.63 -7.46 -13.56
C GLY A 89 11.50 -6.99 -12.40
N LYS A 90 12.82 -6.91 -12.61
CA LYS A 90 13.75 -6.39 -11.59
C LYS A 90 13.43 -4.94 -11.23
N LYS A 91 13.29 -4.06 -12.23
CA LYS A 91 12.95 -2.64 -12.01
C LYS A 91 11.58 -2.47 -11.36
N LEU A 92 10.60 -3.27 -11.77
CA LEU A 92 9.25 -3.25 -11.20
C LEU A 92 9.27 -3.60 -9.70
N LEU A 93 10.02 -4.62 -9.30
CA LEU A 93 10.20 -4.96 -7.88
C LEU A 93 10.98 -3.88 -7.12
N GLU A 94 12.03 -3.31 -7.71
CA GLU A 94 12.76 -2.18 -7.11
C GLU A 94 11.85 -0.96 -6.90
N TRP A 95 11.01 -0.64 -7.88
CA TRP A 95 10.03 0.45 -7.78
C TRP A 95 8.94 0.16 -6.76
N SER A 96 8.44 -1.08 -6.69
CA SER A 96 7.47 -1.48 -5.66
C SER A 96 8.05 -1.29 -4.26
N ASN A 97 9.30 -1.74 -4.03
CA ASN A 97 9.98 -1.57 -2.75
C ASN A 97 10.25 -0.09 -2.40
N LYS A 98 10.67 0.73 -3.37
CA LYS A 98 10.96 2.16 -3.13
C LYS A 98 9.71 3.01 -2.93
N SER A 99 8.63 2.69 -3.63
CA SER A 99 7.39 3.47 -3.62
C SER A 99 6.40 3.02 -2.54
N GLY A 100 6.44 1.74 -2.14
CA GLY A 100 5.41 1.12 -1.31
C GLY A 100 4.11 0.82 -2.06
N LEU A 101 4.15 0.82 -3.40
CA LEU A 101 3.01 0.49 -4.24
C LEU A 101 3.07 -0.98 -4.65
N ASP A 102 1.93 -1.66 -4.69
CA ASP A 102 1.84 -3.02 -5.24
C ASP A 102 2.42 -3.05 -6.66
N VAL A 103 3.35 -3.97 -6.90
CA VAL A 103 3.99 -4.15 -8.21
C VAL A 103 2.95 -4.41 -9.30
N ARG A 104 1.83 -5.08 -8.96
CA ARG A 104 0.73 -5.32 -9.90
C ARG A 104 0.05 -4.01 -10.31
N ALA A 105 -0.10 -3.07 -9.36
CA ALA A 105 -0.63 -1.74 -9.65
C ALA A 105 0.36 -0.90 -10.49
N ILE A 106 1.67 -1.01 -10.24
CA ILE A 106 2.70 -0.35 -11.06
C ILE A 106 2.60 -0.81 -12.52
N VAL A 107 2.49 -2.12 -12.77
CA VAL A 107 2.33 -2.67 -14.12
C VAL A 107 1.04 -2.15 -14.76
N ALA A 108 -0.08 -2.19 -14.04
CA ALA A 108 -1.36 -1.72 -14.56
C ALA A 108 -1.36 -0.23 -14.92
N ILE A 109 -0.74 0.62 -14.09
CA ILE A 109 -0.58 2.04 -14.36
C ILE A 109 0.33 2.23 -15.57
N ALA A 110 1.53 1.63 -15.61
CA ALA A 110 2.45 1.79 -16.73
C ALA A 110 1.82 1.36 -18.08
N GLN A 111 1.06 0.26 -18.08
CA GLN A 111 0.35 -0.21 -19.27
C GLN A 111 -0.71 0.79 -19.73
N MET A 112 -1.58 1.21 -18.80
CA MET A 112 -2.74 2.03 -19.15
C MET A 112 -2.41 3.50 -19.40
N GLU A 113 -1.33 4.02 -18.80
CA GLU A 113 -0.89 5.41 -19.02
C GLU A 113 -0.15 5.58 -20.34
N SER A 114 0.72 4.62 -20.69
CA SER A 114 1.68 4.86 -21.78
C SER A 114 2.10 3.62 -22.54
N SER A 115 1.39 2.50 -22.40
CA SER A 115 1.79 1.23 -23.04
C SER A 115 3.25 0.89 -22.71
N PHE A 116 3.59 0.93 -21.41
CA PHE A 116 4.95 0.71 -20.90
C PHE A 116 6.00 1.71 -21.43
N GLY A 117 5.60 2.97 -21.58
CA GLY A 117 6.47 4.07 -22.01
C GLY A 117 6.62 4.24 -23.52
N THR A 118 5.80 3.56 -24.32
CA THR A 118 5.86 3.60 -25.79
C THR A 118 4.79 4.48 -26.45
N ALA A 119 3.88 5.05 -25.66
CA ALA A 119 2.82 5.93 -26.13
C ALA A 119 2.85 7.31 -25.45
N GLY A 120 2.32 8.31 -26.17
CA GLY A 120 2.13 9.66 -25.65
C GLY A 120 3.43 10.35 -25.22
N VAL A 121 3.34 11.17 -24.17
CA VAL A 121 4.45 11.97 -23.63
C VAL A 121 5.61 11.10 -23.17
N ALA A 122 5.35 9.87 -22.72
CA ALA A 122 6.38 8.95 -22.23
C ALA A 122 7.41 8.54 -23.30
N THR A 123 7.12 8.77 -24.59
CA THR A 123 8.09 8.55 -25.68
C THR A 123 9.21 9.60 -25.72
N LYS A 124 9.02 10.75 -25.05
CA LYS A 124 10.01 11.82 -25.01
C LYS A 124 11.18 11.45 -24.08
N PRO A 125 12.43 11.76 -24.43
CA PRO A 125 13.57 11.57 -23.55
C PRO A 125 13.36 12.25 -22.19
N GLY A 126 13.55 11.50 -21.11
CA GLY A 126 13.40 11.97 -19.73
C GLY A 126 11.98 11.94 -19.17
N ALA A 127 10.94 11.84 -20.01
CA ALA A 127 9.55 11.74 -19.56
C ALA A 127 9.27 10.37 -18.93
N ASN A 128 8.53 10.36 -17.82
CA ASN A 128 8.15 9.11 -17.17
C ASN A 128 6.95 8.41 -17.83
N MET A 129 6.87 7.09 -17.65
CA MET A 129 5.80 6.24 -18.17
C MET A 129 4.49 6.26 -17.37
N PHE A 130 4.46 6.97 -16.24
CA PHE A 130 3.32 6.99 -15.31
C PHE A 130 2.44 8.24 -15.45
N GLY A 131 2.73 9.12 -16.42
CA GLY A 131 2.01 10.38 -16.61
C GLY A 131 2.21 11.39 -15.46
N TYR A 132 3.10 11.11 -14.50
CA TYR A 132 3.30 11.96 -13.34
C TYR A 132 3.92 13.30 -13.77
N GLY A 133 3.28 14.40 -13.37
CA GLY A 133 3.71 15.74 -13.75
C GLY A 133 3.37 16.15 -15.18
N ALA A 134 2.68 15.31 -15.97
CA ALA A 134 2.09 15.72 -17.24
C ALA A 134 0.77 16.46 -16.95
N PHE A 135 0.76 17.78 -17.12
CA PHE A 135 -0.46 18.58 -17.01
C PHE A 135 -1.01 18.88 -18.40
N ASP A 136 -2.33 19.01 -18.57
CA ASP A 136 -2.92 19.40 -19.86
C ASP A 136 -2.34 20.71 -20.40
N SER A 137 -2.02 21.65 -19.51
CA SER A 137 -1.39 22.94 -19.83
C SER A 137 0.13 22.86 -20.02
N ASN A 138 0.78 21.81 -19.53
CA ASN A 138 2.22 21.60 -19.64
C ASN A 138 2.57 20.10 -19.56
N PRO A 139 2.35 19.35 -20.64
CA PRO A 139 2.61 17.91 -20.65
C PRO A 139 4.10 17.59 -20.52
N ASP A 140 4.98 18.49 -20.96
CA ASP A 140 6.43 18.30 -20.98
C ASP A 140 7.07 18.37 -19.58
N ASN A 141 6.32 18.84 -18.58
CA ASN A 141 6.78 18.80 -17.19
C ASN A 141 6.99 17.35 -16.68
N ALA A 142 6.42 16.35 -17.34
CA ALA A 142 6.73 14.94 -17.06
C ALA A 142 8.22 14.59 -17.22
N SER A 143 8.96 15.33 -18.06
CA SER A 143 10.41 15.12 -18.27
C SER A 143 11.29 15.56 -17.09
N ASN A 144 10.72 16.24 -16.10
CA ASN A 144 11.43 16.59 -14.86
C ASN A 144 11.51 15.42 -13.87
N TYR A 145 10.82 14.32 -14.16
CA TYR A 145 10.77 13.14 -13.31
C TYR A 145 11.07 11.90 -14.16
N ASN A 146 12.17 11.21 -13.85
CA ASN A 146 12.41 9.88 -14.41
C ASN A 146 11.39 8.86 -13.85
N ASP A 147 11.33 7.66 -14.44
CA ASP A 147 10.36 6.62 -14.06
C ASP A 147 10.37 6.30 -12.56
N GLU A 148 11.55 6.17 -11.95
CA GLU A 148 11.70 5.86 -10.52
C GLU A 148 11.21 7.00 -9.62
N THR A 149 11.67 8.23 -9.88
CA THR A 149 11.25 9.40 -9.10
C THR A 149 9.74 9.63 -9.26
N ALA A 150 9.22 9.41 -10.47
CA ALA A 150 7.81 9.55 -10.78
C ALA A 150 6.93 8.57 -9.99
N VAL A 151 7.24 7.26 -9.98
CA VAL A 151 6.41 6.27 -9.26
C VAL A 151 6.43 6.49 -7.74
N VAL A 152 7.57 6.89 -7.18
CA VAL A 152 7.68 7.25 -5.76
C VAL A 152 6.86 8.51 -5.44
N ALA A 153 6.98 9.55 -6.26
CA ALA A 153 6.24 10.80 -6.05
C ALA A 153 4.73 10.62 -6.25
N LEU A 154 4.33 9.87 -7.28
CA LEU A 154 2.96 9.45 -7.55
C LEU A 154 2.36 8.73 -6.35
N THR A 155 3.09 7.79 -5.76
CA THR A 155 2.60 7.03 -4.61
C THR A 155 2.42 7.94 -3.39
N ARG A 156 3.41 8.78 -3.09
CA ARG A 156 3.34 9.71 -1.94
C ARG A 156 2.25 10.76 -2.07
N VAL A 157 2.19 11.43 -3.22
CA VAL A 157 1.29 12.57 -3.42
C VAL A 157 -0.07 12.11 -3.88
N SER A 158 -0.11 11.38 -4.99
CA SER A 158 -1.36 11.09 -5.67
C SER A 158 -2.11 9.92 -5.03
N ILE A 159 -1.42 8.92 -4.47
CA ILE A 159 -2.07 7.79 -3.79
C ILE A 159 -2.28 8.09 -2.30
N ILE A 160 -1.23 8.41 -1.55
CA ILE A 160 -1.32 8.57 -0.09
C ILE A 160 -1.93 9.92 0.31
N ASN A 161 -1.27 11.05 -0.02
CA ASN A 161 -1.74 12.36 0.43
C ASN A 161 -3.15 12.69 -0.10
N ASN A 162 -3.43 12.27 -1.33
CA ASN A 162 -4.72 12.45 -1.98
C ASN A 162 -5.70 11.30 -1.74
N ARG A 163 -5.39 10.29 -0.93
CA ARG A 163 -6.29 9.19 -0.51
C ARG A 163 -6.90 8.41 -1.69
N ASN A 164 -6.10 8.03 -2.68
CA ASN A 164 -6.51 7.29 -3.88
C ASN A 164 -6.10 5.81 -3.80
N GLU A 165 -6.29 5.21 -2.63
CA GLU A 165 -5.75 3.90 -2.24
C GLU A 165 -6.37 2.70 -2.98
N THR A 166 -7.49 2.88 -3.70
CA THR A 166 -8.09 1.84 -4.54
C THR A 166 -8.49 2.40 -5.89
N PHE A 167 -8.50 1.58 -6.94
CA PHE A 167 -8.99 2.01 -8.25
C PHE A 167 -10.47 2.41 -8.23
N LYS A 168 -11.28 1.79 -7.37
CA LYS A 168 -12.65 2.22 -7.10
C LYS A 168 -12.74 3.63 -6.56
N ILE A 169 -11.95 3.97 -5.54
CA ILE A 169 -11.93 5.33 -4.98
C ILE A 169 -11.52 6.35 -6.05
N GLN A 170 -10.57 5.99 -6.93
CA GLN A 170 -10.13 6.86 -8.02
C GLN A 170 -11.28 7.14 -9.01
N ASP A 171 -12.00 6.11 -9.48
CA ASP A 171 -13.16 6.28 -10.37
C ASP A 171 -14.31 7.06 -9.67
N GLU A 172 -14.61 6.75 -8.42
CA GLU A 172 -15.64 7.46 -7.64
C GLU A 172 -15.31 8.94 -7.45
N LYS A 173 -14.03 9.27 -7.25
CA LYS A 173 -13.56 10.65 -7.17
C LYS A 173 -13.61 11.36 -8.51
N ALA A 174 -13.25 10.72 -9.61
CA ALA A 174 -13.42 11.29 -10.94
C ALA A 174 -14.90 11.64 -11.21
N GLN A 175 -15.82 10.75 -10.83
CA GLN A 175 -17.26 10.98 -10.91
C GLN A 175 -17.74 12.13 -10.01
N LYS A 176 -17.28 12.20 -8.75
CA LYS A 176 -17.58 13.32 -7.85
C LYS A 176 -17.05 14.65 -8.41
N ASN A 177 -15.85 14.64 -8.97
CA ASN A 177 -15.23 15.83 -9.56
C ASN A 177 -16.01 16.33 -10.77
N ALA A 178 -16.39 15.44 -11.68
CA ALA A 178 -17.22 15.78 -12.85
C ALA A 178 -18.60 16.35 -12.46
N LYS A 179 -19.14 15.94 -11.31
CA LYS A 179 -20.41 16.47 -10.74
C LYS A 179 -20.23 17.73 -9.89
N GLY A 180 -19.00 18.19 -9.65
CA GLY A 180 -18.71 19.31 -8.77
C GLY A 180 -18.96 19.04 -7.28
N THR A 181 -19.04 17.77 -6.87
CA THR A 181 -19.35 17.35 -5.49
C THR A 181 -18.15 16.83 -4.71
N LEU A 182 -16.94 16.89 -5.28
CA LEU A 182 -15.73 16.42 -4.60
C LEU A 182 -15.34 17.40 -3.48
N ASN A 183 -15.25 16.90 -2.24
CA ASN A 183 -14.72 17.67 -1.12
C ASN A 183 -13.22 17.38 -0.99
N VAL A 184 -12.36 18.22 -1.58
CA VAL A 184 -10.90 18.00 -1.59
C VAL A 184 -10.29 17.97 -0.19
N ALA A 185 -10.84 18.74 0.76
CA ALA A 185 -10.33 18.75 2.14
C ALA A 185 -10.56 17.43 2.88
N LYS A 186 -11.69 16.76 2.59
CA LYS A 186 -12.06 15.47 3.21
C LYS A 186 -11.57 14.28 2.40
N ASP A 187 -11.85 14.29 1.10
CA ASP A 187 -11.65 13.18 0.20
C ASP A 187 -10.22 13.16 -0.37
N GLY A 188 -9.53 14.30 -0.45
CA GLY A 188 -8.27 14.46 -1.20
C GLY A 188 -8.50 14.72 -2.69
N GLY A 189 -7.43 15.02 -3.42
CA GLY A 189 -7.48 15.28 -4.87
C GLY A 189 -7.79 14.03 -5.70
N VAL A 190 -8.24 14.24 -6.95
CA VAL A 190 -8.41 13.16 -7.93
C VAL A 190 -7.05 12.62 -8.39
N TYR A 191 -7.02 11.34 -8.77
CA TYR A 191 -5.86 10.76 -9.49
C TYR A 191 -5.94 11.02 -11.00
N PHE A 192 -7.13 10.86 -11.59
CA PHE A 192 -7.47 11.26 -12.97
C PHE A 192 -8.89 11.85 -13.01
N THR A 193 -9.22 12.53 -14.10
CA THR A 193 -10.54 13.14 -14.32
C THR A 193 -11.44 12.31 -15.25
N ASP A 194 -10.90 11.29 -15.93
CA ASP A 194 -11.68 10.39 -16.78
C ASP A 194 -12.78 9.66 -15.99
N THR A 195 -14.00 9.70 -16.53
CA THR A 195 -15.20 9.09 -15.93
C THR A 195 -15.63 7.81 -16.64
N SER A 196 -14.91 7.38 -17.68
CA SER A 196 -15.23 6.19 -18.47
C SER A 196 -14.80 4.86 -17.83
N GLY A 197 -14.31 4.87 -16.59
CA GLY A 197 -13.88 3.66 -15.86
C GLY A 197 -12.40 3.33 -16.03
N SER A 198 -11.52 4.33 -15.95
CA SER A 198 -10.07 4.11 -15.97
C SER A 198 -9.60 3.22 -14.83
N GLY A 199 -10.17 3.36 -13.63
CA GLY A 199 -9.88 2.49 -12.49
C GLY A 199 -10.21 1.03 -12.78
N LYS A 200 -11.40 0.75 -13.32
CA LYS A 200 -11.79 -0.61 -13.74
C LYS A 200 -10.82 -1.23 -14.75
N ARG A 201 -10.42 -0.48 -15.78
CA ARG A 201 -9.45 -1.00 -16.78
C ARG A 201 -8.08 -1.32 -16.16
N ARG A 202 -7.61 -0.52 -15.19
CA ARG A 202 -6.38 -0.85 -14.44
C ARG A 202 -6.56 -2.08 -13.55
N ALA A 203 -7.72 -2.24 -12.91
CA ALA A 203 -8.05 -3.44 -12.14
C ALA A 203 -8.04 -4.70 -13.01
N GLU A 204 -8.60 -4.65 -14.23
CA GLU A 204 -8.57 -5.77 -15.18
C GLU A 204 -7.13 -6.18 -15.56
N VAL A 205 -6.20 -5.23 -15.66
CA VAL A 205 -4.77 -5.55 -15.88
C VAL A 205 -4.18 -6.23 -14.64
N MET A 206 -4.50 -5.73 -13.44
CA MET A 206 -4.06 -6.36 -12.19
C MET A 206 -4.57 -7.80 -12.06
N GLU A 207 -5.84 -8.06 -12.39
CA GLU A 207 -6.41 -9.42 -12.38
C GLU A 207 -5.72 -10.35 -13.37
N LYS A 208 -5.42 -9.86 -14.58
CA LYS A 208 -4.67 -10.64 -15.58
C LYS A 208 -3.27 -11.01 -15.09
N LEU A 209 -2.57 -10.06 -14.46
CA LEU A 209 -1.25 -10.31 -13.91
C LEU A 209 -1.32 -11.25 -12.71
N ASP A 210 -2.31 -11.10 -11.82
CA ASP A 210 -2.49 -11.99 -10.68
C ASP A 210 -2.74 -13.44 -11.11
N LYS A 211 -3.63 -13.62 -12.09
CA LYS A 211 -3.89 -14.92 -12.71
C LYS A 211 -2.64 -15.48 -13.42
N TRP A 212 -1.88 -14.64 -14.12
CA TRP A 212 -0.62 -15.05 -14.74
C TRP A 212 0.37 -15.57 -13.69
N ILE A 213 0.50 -14.89 -12.55
CA ILE A 213 1.36 -15.31 -11.44
C ILE A 213 0.93 -16.70 -10.95
N ASP A 214 -0.37 -16.94 -10.74
CA ASP A 214 -0.91 -18.25 -10.35
C ASP A 214 -0.55 -19.36 -11.35
N GLU A 215 -0.73 -19.08 -12.64
CA GLU A 215 -0.44 -20.02 -13.72
C GLU A 215 1.06 -20.29 -13.90
N HIS A 216 1.93 -19.40 -13.40
CA HIS A 216 3.38 -19.45 -13.55
C HIS A 216 4.09 -19.63 -12.20
N GLY A 217 3.64 -20.62 -11.44
CA GLY A 217 4.29 -21.08 -10.20
C GLY A 217 3.71 -20.49 -8.92
N GLY A 218 2.75 -19.56 -9.03
CA GLY A 218 2.09 -18.92 -7.91
C GLY A 218 3.06 -18.13 -7.02
N THR A 219 2.63 -17.88 -5.80
CA THR A 219 3.45 -17.25 -4.77
C THR A 219 3.44 -18.09 -3.49
N PRO A 220 4.54 -18.12 -2.72
CA PRO A 220 4.49 -18.67 -1.38
C PRO A 220 3.51 -17.87 -0.53
N GLU A 221 2.92 -18.52 0.49
CA GLU A 221 2.21 -17.78 1.53
C GLU A 221 3.17 -16.73 2.13
N PRO A 222 2.69 -15.51 2.43
CA PRO A 222 3.48 -14.58 3.23
C PRO A 222 3.93 -15.30 4.50
N PRO A 223 5.19 -15.15 4.94
CA PRO A 223 5.70 -15.85 6.10
C PRO A 223 4.75 -15.60 7.28
N LYS A 224 4.03 -16.65 7.70
CA LYS A 224 3.23 -16.61 8.92
C LYS A 224 4.21 -16.27 10.03
N THR A 225 4.01 -15.14 10.71
CA THR A 225 4.85 -14.73 11.83
C THR A 225 4.59 -15.64 13.03
N SER A 226 5.04 -16.88 12.93
CA SER A 226 5.34 -17.76 14.05
C SER A 226 6.85 -17.70 14.27
N GLY A 227 7.28 -16.79 15.14
CA GLY A 227 8.65 -16.77 15.68
C GLY A 227 9.63 -15.86 14.95
N SER A 228 10.08 -14.84 15.69
CA SER A 228 11.45 -14.31 15.68
C SER A 228 12.05 -13.93 14.32
N ARG A 229 11.73 -12.72 13.86
CA ARG A 229 12.73 -11.91 13.14
C ARG A 229 13.54 -11.14 14.17
N THR A 230 14.85 -11.34 14.15
CA THR A 230 15.83 -10.64 14.99
C THR A 230 15.45 -9.18 15.17
N GLY A 231 14.94 -8.83 16.35
CA GLY A 231 14.68 -7.43 16.68
C GLY A 231 13.27 -6.88 16.40
N GLY A 232 12.33 -7.58 15.76
CA GLY A 232 11.13 -6.94 15.17
C GLY A 232 9.88 -6.80 16.07
N GLY A 233 9.75 -7.67 17.07
CA GLY A 233 8.56 -7.73 17.93
C GLY A 233 7.30 -8.25 17.23
N VAL A 234 6.29 -8.66 17.99
CA VAL A 234 5.00 -9.15 17.46
C VAL A 234 4.01 -7.98 17.41
N THR A 235 3.62 -7.53 16.22
CA THR A 235 2.71 -6.39 16.00
C THR A 235 1.24 -6.78 16.05
N SER A 236 0.39 -5.94 16.64
CA SER A 236 -1.06 -6.12 16.78
C SER A 236 -1.81 -4.78 16.76
N GLY A 237 -3.06 -4.77 16.28
CA GLY A 237 -3.97 -3.61 16.38
C GLY A 237 -4.62 -3.49 17.78
N ASP A 238 -4.78 -4.62 18.47
CA ASP A 238 -5.28 -4.70 19.85
C ASP A 238 -4.14 -4.98 20.83
N ILE A 239 -4.38 -4.71 22.11
CA ILE A 239 -3.42 -5.04 23.18
C ILE A 239 -3.23 -6.56 23.23
N PRO A 240 -2.00 -7.09 23.06
CA PRO A 240 -1.74 -8.52 23.06
C PRO A 240 -2.11 -9.20 24.38
N ALA A 241 -2.55 -10.46 24.30
CA ALA A 241 -3.01 -11.23 25.45
C ALA A 241 -1.96 -11.27 26.57
N GLY A 242 -2.41 -11.04 27.81
CA GLY A 242 -1.57 -11.02 28.99
C GLY A 242 -0.71 -9.76 29.15
N TYR A 243 -0.92 -8.72 28.32
CA TYR A 243 -0.41 -7.38 28.58
C TYR A 243 -1.57 -6.41 28.87
N SER A 244 -1.23 -5.27 29.46
CA SER A 244 -2.20 -4.25 29.82
C SER A 244 -1.58 -2.86 29.75
N LEU A 245 -2.41 -1.85 29.48
CA LEU A 245 -2.00 -0.46 29.58
C LEU A 245 -2.27 0.06 30.99
N THR A 246 -1.37 0.89 31.53
CA THR A 246 -1.63 1.61 32.79
C THR A 246 -2.82 2.56 32.66
N LYS A 247 -3.03 3.11 31.45
CA LYS A 247 -4.14 3.99 31.10
C LYS A 247 -4.57 3.71 29.67
N ALA A 248 -5.88 3.63 29.40
CA ALA A 248 -6.38 3.53 28.02
C ALA A 248 -5.86 4.71 27.19
N ILE A 249 -5.53 4.46 25.92
CA ILE A 249 -5.07 5.51 25.02
C ILE A 249 -6.30 6.28 24.50
N ASP A 250 -6.35 7.58 24.77
CA ASP A 250 -7.33 8.49 24.20
C ASP A 250 -6.65 9.58 23.36
N SER A 251 -6.54 9.30 22.07
CA SER A 251 -5.90 10.22 21.13
C SER A 251 -6.76 11.44 20.77
N SER A 252 -8.01 11.54 21.25
CA SER A 252 -8.89 12.67 20.92
C SER A 252 -8.38 14.00 21.48
N SER A 253 -7.58 13.95 22.55
CA SER A 253 -6.97 15.11 23.20
C SER A 253 -5.55 15.44 22.70
N TYR A 254 -5.02 14.66 21.77
CA TYR A 254 -3.63 14.78 21.31
C TYR A 254 -3.47 16.00 20.41
N ILE A 255 -2.46 16.81 20.70
CA ILE A 255 -2.22 18.07 19.99
C ILE A 255 -1.08 17.93 18.98
N THR A 256 -1.07 18.80 17.97
CA THR A 256 -0.15 18.74 16.82
C THR A 256 0.76 19.98 16.75
N SER A 257 0.96 20.66 17.87
CA SER A 257 1.73 21.91 17.95
C SER A 257 3.21 21.75 17.65
N SER A 258 3.75 20.53 17.81
CA SER A 258 5.18 20.26 17.81
C SER A 258 5.57 19.17 16.80
N TYR A 259 4.82 18.07 16.79
CA TYR A 259 5.02 16.97 15.86
C TYR A 259 3.81 16.80 14.91
N PRO A 260 4.03 16.43 13.64
CA PRO A 260 2.94 16.25 12.67
C PRO A 260 1.99 15.14 13.09
N TRP A 261 0.68 15.37 12.93
CA TRP A 261 -0.38 14.43 13.28
C TRP A 261 -0.10 13.03 12.72
N GLY A 262 -0.39 12.02 13.55
CA GLY A 262 -0.32 10.61 13.17
C GLY A 262 1.08 10.04 13.08
N GLN A 263 2.14 10.84 13.17
CA GLN A 263 3.52 10.35 13.16
C GLN A 263 3.91 9.66 14.48
N CYS A 264 4.94 8.81 14.43
CA CYS A 264 5.47 8.12 15.60
C CYS A 264 5.86 9.09 16.73
N THR A 265 6.55 10.19 16.39
CA THR A 265 6.95 11.24 17.34
C THR A 265 5.77 11.99 17.93
N TRP A 266 4.73 12.27 17.14
CA TRP A 266 3.49 12.89 17.61
C TRP A 266 2.78 12.02 18.65
N PHE A 267 2.71 10.72 18.38
CA PHE A 267 2.07 9.79 19.30
C PHE A 267 2.83 9.68 20.61
N VAL A 268 4.14 9.38 20.57
CA VAL A 268 4.94 9.18 21.80
C VAL A 268 4.98 10.45 22.65
N TRP A 269 5.10 11.62 22.03
CA TRP A 269 5.10 12.90 22.75
C TRP A 269 3.77 13.16 23.48
N ASN A 270 2.62 12.89 22.83
CA ASN A 270 1.32 13.05 23.48
C ASN A 270 1.01 11.94 24.48
N ARG A 271 1.39 10.69 24.19
CA ARG A 271 1.20 9.54 25.08
C ARG A 271 1.96 9.71 26.40
N GLY A 272 3.18 10.24 26.35
CA GLY A 272 3.91 10.65 27.55
C GLY A 272 3.09 11.65 28.38
N ARG A 273 2.60 12.72 27.76
CA ARG A 273 1.80 13.76 28.45
C ARG A 273 0.53 13.21 29.09
N GLU A 274 -0.13 12.25 28.43
CA GLU A 274 -1.32 11.58 28.94
C GLU A 274 -1.07 10.84 30.27
N LEU A 275 0.17 10.42 30.49
CA LEU A 275 0.66 9.75 31.70
C LEU A 275 1.50 10.68 32.61
N GLY A 276 1.53 11.99 32.33
CA GLY A 276 2.27 12.97 33.14
C GLY A 276 3.77 13.02 32.88
N ILE A 277 4.24 12.42 31.78
CA ILE A 277 5.66 12.36 31.40
C ILE A 277 5.93 13.38 30.31
N THR A 278 7.01 14.13 30.47
CA THR A 278 7.37 15.19 29.53
C THR A 278 8.51 14.75 28.62
N PHE A 279 8.25 14.80 27.32
CA PHE A 279 9.27 14.80 26.27
C PHE A 279 9.35 16.18 25.62
N ASP A 280 10.53 16.52 25.10
CA ASP A 280 10.78 17.82 24.51
C ASP A 280 10.04 17.91 23.17
N PRO A 281 9.42 19.06 22.84
CA PRO A 281 8.64 19.18 21.61
C PRO A 281 9.49 19.10 20.33
N TYR A 282 10.82 19.15 20.40
CA TYR A 282 11.73 19.24 19.26
C TYR A 282 12.94 18.30 19.38
N MET A 283 12.69 17.00 19.46
CA MET A 283 13.72 15.95 19.54
C MET A 283 14.11 15.34 18.18
N GLY A 284 13.60 15.86 17.07
CA GLY A 284 13.90 15.37 15.72
C GLY A 284 13.02 14.19 15.29
N ASN A 285 13.55 13.35 14.38
CA ASN A 285 12.87 12.15 13.91
C ASN A 285 12.88 11.04 14.97
N GLY A 286 12.15 9.95 14.75
CA GLY A 286 12.01 8.88 15.75
C GLY A 286 13.34 8.32 16.23
N GLY A 287 14.29 8.08 15.31
CA GLY A 287 15.64 7.59 15.64
C GLY A 287 16.57 8.62 16.28
N ASP A 288 16.19 9.90 16.31
CA ASP A 288 17.05 10.99 16.79
C ASP A 288 16.91 11.26 18.29
N TRP A 289 15.81 10.81 18.93
CA TRP A 289 15.48 11.17 20.31
C TRP A 289 16.55 10.75 21.33
N LYS A 290 17.25 9.64 21.07
CA LYS A 290 18.38 9.17 21.90
C LYS A 290 19.58 10.11 21.91
N TYR A 291 19.68 11.04 20.96
CA TYR A 291 20.75 12.02 20.89
C TYR A 291 20.36 13.41 21.45
N LYS A 292 19.12 13.60 21.91
CA LYS A 292 18.66 14.88 22.44
C LYS A 292 19.44 15.24 23.73
N PRO A 293 20.13 16.39 23.79
CA PRO A 293 20.82 16.82 24.99
C PRO A 293 19.85 16.99 26.18
N GLY A 294 20.30 16.57 27.36
CA GLY A 294 19.54 16.72 28.60
C GLY A 294 18.47 15.65 28.86
N TYR A 295 18.41 14.59 28.05
CA TYR A 295 17.64 13.37 28.33
C TYR A 295 18.57 12.22 28.74
N GLN A 296 18.13 11.41 29.70
CA GLN A 296 18.85 10.19 30.07
C GLN A 296 18.47 9.06 29.11
N THR A 297 19.45 8.27 28.71
CA THR A 297 19.23 7.06 27.91
C THR A 297 19.68 5.81 28.65
N THR A 298 18.99 4.71 28.45
CA THR A 298 19.34 3.39 29.01
C THR A 298 19.14 2.29 27.98
N ARG A 299 19.73 1.11 28.23
CA ARG A 299 19.49 -0.14 27.49
C ARG A 299 18.67 -1.15 28.30
N THR A 300 18.33 -0.79 29.54
CA THR A 300 17.38 -1.55 30.36
C THR A 300 15.98 -1.11 29.97
N PRO A 301 15.08 -2.03 29.57
CA PRO A 301 13.71 -1.67 29.28
C PRO A 301 13.04 -1.08 30.53
N THR A 302 12.43 0.09 30.38
CA THR A 302 11.82 0.85 31.48
C THR A 302 10.41 1.23 31.07
N GLU A 303 9.42 0.92 31.91
CA GLU A 303 8.04 1.34 31.68
C GLU A 303 7.95 2.86 31.53
N HIS A 304 7.09 3.28 30.61
CA HIS A 304 6.80 4.67 30.27
C HIS A 304 7.99 5.50 29.75
N SER A 305 9.06 4.82 29.32
CA SER A 305 10.11 5.44 28.52
C SER A 305 9.74 5.44 27.03
N ALA A 306 10.46 6.24 26.24
CA ALA A 306 10.38 6.17 24.78
C ALA A 306 11.46 5.22 24.25
N ILE A 307 11.07 4.18 23.52
CA ILE A 307 11.99 3.28 22.83
C ILE A 307 12.35 3.87 21.46
N CYS A 308 13.65 4.06 21.23
CA CYS A 308 14.20 4.72 20.05
C CYS A 308 14.89 3.67 19.17
N PHE A 309 14.35 3.52 17.96
CA PHE A 309 14.86 2.62 16.93
C PHE A 309 15.71 3.43 15.96
N SER A 310 16.99 3.05 15.85
CA SER A 310 17.90 3.54 14.82
C SER A 310 17.36 3.22 13.43
N PRO A 311 17.74 3.94 12.36
CA PRO A 311 17.29 3.61 11.01
C PRO A 311 17.53 2.13 10.64
N GLY A 312 16.47 1.41 10.28
CA GLY A 312 16.49 -0.03 9.97
C GLY A 312 16.45 -0.97 11.19
N GLU A 313 16.62 -0.46 12.42
CA GLU A 313 16.52 -1.25 13.66
C GLU A 313 15.05 -1.56 13.96
N GLY A 314 14.77 -2.80 14.34
CA GLY A 314 13.41 -3.23 14.71
C GLY A 314 12.35 -2.97 13.63
N GLY A 315 12.72 -3.05 12.34
CA GLY A 315 11.80 -2.79 11.22
C GLY A 315 11.46 -1.31 11.02
N SER A 316 12.23 -0.40 11.61
CA SER A 316 12.00 1.05 11.47
C SER A 316 12.40 1.59 10.10
N HIS A 317 11.95 2.82 9.79
CA HIS A 317 12.26 3.48 8.52
C HIS A 317 13.79 3.60 8.31
N PRO A 318 14.33 3.24 7.14
CA PRO A 318 15.78 3.14 6.89
C PRO A 318 16.53 4.48 6.93
N TYR A 319 15.81 5.61 6.98
CA TYR A 319 16.42 6.94 7.11
C TYR A 319 16.00 7.69 8.38
N TYR A 320 14.79 7.47 8.90
CA TYR A 320 14.24 8.29 10.00
C TYR A 320 14.26 7.55 11.35
N GLY A 321 14.53 6.25 11.34
CA GLY A 321 14.30 5.40 12.50
C GLY A 321 12.82 5.36 12.88
N HIS A 322 12.55 5.05 14.14
CA HIS A 322 11.21 5.03 14.71
C HIS A 322 11.26 5.32 16.21
N ILE A 323 10.15 5.79 16.78
CA ILE A 323 10.00 5.95 18.23
C ILE A 323 8.66 5.34 18.66
N ALA A 324 8.67 4.60 19.74
CA ALA A 324 7.47 4.06 20.37
C ALA A 324 7.47 4.31 21.88
N PHE A 325 6.34 4.11 22.54
CA PHE A 325 6.18 4.29 23.96
C PHE A 325 6.14 2.92 24.66
N VAL A 326 6.92 2.73 25.72
CA VAL A 326 6.92 1.47 26.49
C VAL A 326 5.73 1.48 27.44
N GLU A 327 4.76 0.63 27.17
CA GLU A 327 3.52 0.54 27.97
C GLU A 327 3.70 -0.35 29.20
N GLN A 328 4.41 -1.48 29.06
CA GLN A 328 4.61 -2.45 30.12
C GLN A 328 5.94 -3.19 29.98
N VAL A 329 6.61 -3.48 31.10
CA VAL A 329 7.78 -4.36 31.19
C VAL A 329 7.44 -5.49 32.15
N LYS A 330 7.44 -6.72 31.65
CA LYS A 330 7.13 -7.91 32.46
C LYS A 330 8.32 -8.36 33.30
N PRO A 331 8.09 -9.16 34.36
CA PRO A 331 9.16 -9.75 35.17
C PRO A 331 10.16 -10.60 34.37
N ASP A 332 9.72 -11.23 33.27
CA ASP A 332 10.59 -11.99 32.37
C ASP A 332 11.46 -11.09 31.46
N GLY A 333 11.25 -9.78 31.49
CA GLY A 333 11.95 -8.77 30.71
C GLY A 333 11.34 -8.49 29.33
N SER A 334 10.27 -9.17 28.94
CA SER A 334 9.52 -8.84 27.73
C SER A 334 8.78 -7.51 27.89
N ILE A 335 8.59 -6.79 26.78
CA ILE A 335 7.96 -5.48 26.80
C ILE A 335 6.77 -5.40 25.85
N LEU A 336 5.76 -4.63 26.25
CA LEU A 336 4.74 -4.09 25.37
C LEU A 336 5.10 -2.65 25.03
N ILE A 337 5.03 -2.32 23.74
CA ILE A 337 5.10 -0.94 23.26
C ILE A 337 3.80 -0.57 22.56
N SER A 338 3.47 0.72 22.56
CA SER A 338 2.46 1.34 21.69
C SER A 338 3.13 2.36 20.77
N GLU A 339 2.63 2.48 19.55
CA GLU A 339 3.23 3.34 18.53
C GLU A 339 2.21 3.79 17.50
N SER A 340 2.54 4.84 16.75
CA SER A 340 1.75 5.31 15.60
C SER A 340 2.61 5.34 14.34
N ASN A 341 1.98 5.15 13.18
CA ASN A 341 2.67 5.12 11.89
C ASN A 341 3.66 3.95 11.71
N ALA A 342 3.54 2.89 12.52
CA ALA A 342 4.16 1.60 12.22
C ALA A 342 3.27 0.72 11.33
N GLN A 343 1.94 0.91 11.39
CA GLN A 343 0.93 0.22 10.57
C GLN A 343 0.13 1.18 9.67
N GLY A 344 0.61 2.42 9.50
CA GLY A 344 -0.05 3.47 8.72
C GLY A 344 -0.28 4.76 9.50
N LEU A 345 -0.39 5.88 8.79
CA LEU A 345 -0.42 7.21 9.38
C LEU A 345 -1.63 7.37 10.33
N GLY A 346 -1.37 7.71 11.59
CA GLY A 346 -2.41 7.86 12.62
C GLY A 346 -3.02 6.56 13.10
N VAL A 347 -2.56 5.41 12.62
CA VAL A 347 -2.94 4.09 13.14
C VAL A 347 -2.08 3.79 14.35
N ILE A 348 -2.72 3.66 15.51
CA ILE A 348 -2.08 3.23 16.74
C ILE A 348 -2.02 1.70 16.73
N SER A 349 -0.84 1.15 16.95
CA SER A 349 -0.59 -0.29 17.03
C SER A 349 0.28 -0.62 18.23
N TYR A 350 0.34 -1.90 18.56
CA TYR A 350 1.13 -2.42 19.67
C TYR A 350 2.17 -3.42 19.16
N ARG A 351 3.33 -3.48 19.82
CA ARG A 351 4.32 -4.53 19.60
C ARG A 351 4.79 -5.15 20.89
N VAL A 352 5.02 -6.46 20.88
CA VAL A 352 5.67 -7.17 21.99
C VAL A 352 7.06 -7.61 21.58
N PHE A 353 8.07 -7.26 22.38
CA PHE A 353 9.43 -7.78 22.22
C PHE A 353 9.79 -8.71 23.36
N ASP A 354 10.45 -9.82 23.05
CA ASP A 354 11.06 -10.67 24.07
C ASP A 354 12.20 -9.94 24.79
N ALA A 355 12.61 -10.48 25.94
CA ALA A 355 13.62 -9.86 26.79
C ALA A 355 15.00 -9.71 26.16
N GLN A 356 15.40 -10.61 25.26
CA GLN A 356 16.70 -10.51 24.60
C GLN A 356 16.68 -9.39 23.57
N THR A 357 15.62 -9.36 22.77
CA THR A 357 15.38 -8.33 21.77
C THR A 357 15.25 -6.95 22.42
N ALA A 358 14.47 -6.82 23.49
CA ALA A 358 14.24 -5.55 24.18
C ALA A 358 15.57 -4.92 24.67
N LYS A 359 16.55 -5.71 25.11
CA LYS A 359 17.88 -5.22 25.55
C LYS A 359 18.75 -4.69 24.41
N GLN A 360 18.33 -4.87 23.15
CA GLN A 360 19.07 -4.37 21.99
C GLN A 360 18.81 -2.88 21.72
N PHE A 361 17.68 -2.35 22.19
CA PHE A 361 17.26 -0.98 21.88
C PHE A 361 17.78 0.05 22.88
N THR A 362 17.57 1.32 22.50
CA THR A 362 17.86 2.47 23.37
C THR A 362 16.55 3.06 23.86
N TYR A 363 16.44 3.27 25.17
CA TYR A 363 15.28 3.86 25.82
C TYR A 363 15.64 5.25 26.30
N VAL A 364 14.77 6.22 26.03
CA VAL A 364 14.90 7.61 26.43
C VAL A 364 13.93 7.86 27.58
N ILE A 365 14.47 8.27 28.73
CA ILE A 365 13.69 8.50 29.95
C ILE A 365 13.10 9.90 29.90
N GLY A 366 11.77 10.00 29.89
CA GLY A 366 11.04 11.26 29.98
C GLY A 366 11.17 11.92 31.36
N LYS A 367 10.83 13.21 31.44
CA LYS A 367 10.98 14.04 32.65
C LYS A 367 9.69 14.23 33.42
#